data_AF-A0A3M0GA57-F1
#
_entry.id   AF-A0A3M0GA57-F1
#
_cell.length_a   1.000
_cell.length_b   1.000
_cell.length_c   1.000
_cell.angle_alpha   90.00
_cell.angle_beta   90.00
_cell.angle_gamma   90.00
#
_symmetry.space_group_name_H-M   'P 1'
#
loop_
_entity.id
_entity.type
_entity.pdbx_description
1 polymer ?
#
loop_
_entity_poly.entity_id
_entity_poly.type
_entity_poly.pdbx_seq_one_letter_code
_entity_poly.pdbx_strand_id
1 'polypeptide(L)'
;MCSPTTTCSSFSSAATSRPASESLGDGGRMTGMPRVVFLAIGSRGDVLPMVALARELAERGTETLVLAHPEYVGIPRTQGIPCVSLGAGLVEHAQDQRRAQGLIGNPVLAAVGLQGWQWRIAGTLAPVLFTHIRSDDVVVTGVVGVAAALALAEDRGCHVVHVTFSATLPSSGPMAMMSPLTKRPNRLVGLWTRHGVWTGSLALGHPLERVVRRALRLPWRSPWAVAGRALAMPVLVAASRELLPPQPDWPENTMVTGAWELPGEPNPPDDELVEWLQRNPSPVYVGFGSMLSRDPAEDLRLIDAAAGAAGVVVIHRADDSAPHLDSTPHVHVVRTVDHRWLFPRCAAVIHHGGAGTTNAALAAGVPSAIVAHGFDQPFHGRRLHELGVGPQPLRRATLTSRKLAALLADLAHGPHREGYVRRAADVGGLVRIEHGAASAADWLERTTLVPGRR
;
A
#
# COMPACT_ATOMS: atom_id res chain seq x y z
N MET A 1 50.05 -48.41 20.98
CA MET A 1 50.60 -49.46 20.09
C MET A 1 49.45 -50.03 19.28
N CYS A 2 49.73 -50.33 18.01
CA CYS A 2 48.83 -50.37 16.86
C CYS A 2 47.66 -51.38 16.87
N SER A 3 46.55 -50.98 16.23
CA SER A 3 45.51 -51.81 15.60
C SER A 3 46.08 -52.60 14.38
N PRO A 4 45.33 -53.35 13.52
CA PRO A 4 43.85 -53.51 13.37
C PRO A 4 43.33 -54.91 12.87
N THR A 5 42.02 -54.95 12.54
CA THR A 5 41.30 -55.77 11.51
C THR A 5 40.86 -57.22 11.83
N THR A 6 39.74 -57.82 11.39
CA THR A 6 38.45 -57.46 10.73
C THR A 6 37.51 -58.69 10.75
N THR A 7 36.18 -58.46 10.72
CA THR A 7 35.03 -59.30 10.22
C THR A 7 34.53 -60.60 10.88
N CYS A 8 33.31 -60.48 11.45
CA CYS A 8 32.01 -61.06 11.04
C CYS A 8 31.83 -62.59 10.84
N SER A 9 30.97 -63.21 11.66
CA SER A 9 29.67 -63.82 11.26
C SER A 9 29.17 -64.88 12.27
N SER A 10 27.89 -64.83 12.63
CA SER A 10 27.03 -66.03 12.80
C SER A 10 25.58 -65.65 13.12
N PHE A 11 24.69 -66.39 12.48
CA PHE A 11 23.23 -66.36 12.54
C PHE A 11 22.67 -66.85 13.89
N SER A 12 21.51 -66.33 14.32
CA SER A 12 20.22 -67.04 14.25
C SER A 12 19.21 -66.63 15.33
N SER A 13 18.01 -66.24 14.88
CA SER A 13 16.67 -66.55 15.43
C SER A 13 16.37 -66.35 16.92
N ALA A 14 15.46 -65.42 17.23
CA ALA A 14 14.18 -65.75 17.89
C ALA A 14 13.22 -64.54 17.89
N ALA A 15 11.93 -64.86 17.75
CA ALA A 15 10.80 -63.94 17.67
C ALA A 15 10.50 -63.18 18.97
N THR A 16 9.88 -61.99 18.88
CA THR A 16 8.87 -61.55 19.85
C THR A 16 7.99 -60.41 19.31
N SER A 17 6.73 -60.50 19.72
CA SER A 17 5.54 -59.69 19.52
C SER A 17 5.65 -58.17 19.71
N ARG A 18 4.81 -57.43 18.95
CA ARG A 18 4.40 -56.04 19.19
C ARG A 18 3.88 -55.81 20.62
N PRO A 19 4.05 -54.58 21.13
CA PRO A 19 2.92 -53.87 21.71
C PRO A 19 2.70 -52.47 21.09
N ALA A 20 1.51 -51.94 21.39
CA ALA A 20 0.80 -50.84 20.75
C ALA A 20 1.52 -49.47 20.81
N SER A 21 1.40 -48.71 19.73
CA SER A 21 1.71 -47.28 19.68
C SER A 21 0.47 -46.47 20.09
N GLU A 22 0.57 -45.77 21.21
CA GLU A 22 -0.36 -44.73 21.62
C GLU A 22 -0.36 -43.59 20.59
N SER A 23 -1.57 -43.22 20.15
CA SER A 23 -1.83 -42.06 19.31
C SER A 23 -1.77 -40.79 20.14
N LEU A 24 -0.76 -39.95 19.91
CA LEU A 24 -0.81 -38.53 20.25
C LEU A 24 -1.36 -37.79 19.02
N GLY A 25 -2.49 -37.12 19.24
CA GLY A 25 -3.35 -36.55 18.21
C GLY A 25 -2.66 -35.52 17.31
N ASP A 26 -2.86 -35.71 16.02
CA ASP A 26 -2.71 -34.71 14.98
C ASP A 26 -3.72 -33.57 15.27
N GLY A 27 -3.20 -32.41 15.68
CA GLY A 27 -3.98 -31.19 15.78
C GLY A 27 -4.46 -30.81 14.39
N GLY A 28 -5.72 -31.15 14.10
CA GLY A 28 -6.31 -31.13 12.78
C GLY A 28 -5.98 -29.87 11.97
N ARG A 29 -5.11 -30.03 10.97
CA ARG A 29 -5.08 -29.13 9.81
C ARG A 29 -6.46 -29.19 9.18
N MET A 30 -7.13 -28.05 9.04
CA MET A 30 -8.31 -27.94 8.18
C MET A 30 -7.88 -28.18 6.73
N THR A 31 -7.88 -29.44 6.30
CA THR A 31 -7.67 -29.83 4.90
C THR A 31 -8.83 -29.30 4.08
N GLY A 32 -8.64 -28.22 3.31
CA GLY A 32 -9.64 -27.74 2.34
C GLY A 32 -9.74 -26.22 2.10
N MET A 33 -9.04 -25.37 2.86
CA MET A 33 -9.07 -23.93 2.61
C MET A 33 -8.18 -23.54 1.42
N PRO A 34 -8.65 -22.67 0.51
CA PRO A 34 -7.83 -22.12 -0.58
C PRO A 34 -6.60 -21.39 -0.05
N ARG A 35 -5.49 -21.52 -0.76
CA ARG A 35 -4.28 -20.71 -0.51
C ARG A 35 -4.49 -19.30 -1.06
N VAL A 36 -4.02 -18.29 -0.35
CA VAL A 36 -4.13 -16.88 -0.76
C VAL A 36 -2.79 -16.36 -1.28
N VAL A 37 -2.76 -15.92 -2.54
CA VAL A 37 -1.58 -15.36 -3.18
C VAL A 37 -1.75 -13.85 -3.32
N PHE A 38 -0.87 -13.09 -2.69
CA PHE A 38 -0.83 -11.63 -2.78
C PHE A 38 0.09 -11.21 -3.92
N LEU A 39 -0.48 -10.72 -5.01
CA LEU A 39 0.27 -10.16 -6.13
C LEU A 39 0.51 -8.66 -5.90
N ALA A 40 1.61 -8.35 -5.21
CA ALA A 40 1.96 -7.01 -4.77
C ALA A 40 2.86 -6.30 -5.81
N ILE A 41 2.28 -5.93 -6.95
CA ILE A 41 2.96 -5.12 -7.98
C ILE A 41 2.79 -3.64 -7.63
N GLY A 42 3.83 -3.02 -7.08
CA GLY A 42 3.80 -1.62 -6.69
C GLY A 42 4.89 -1.26 -5.69
N SER A 43 4.77 -0.05 -5.16
CA SER A 43 5.71 0.51 -4.19
C SER A 43 5.54 -0.13 -2.81
N ARG A 44 6.36 0.31 -1.84
CA ARG A 44 6.18 -0.01 -0.42
C ARG A 44 4.74 0.21 0.08
N GLY A 45 4.04 1.21 -0.44
CA GLY A 45 2.65 1.53 -0.08
C GLY A 45 1.63 0.48 -0.54
N ASP A 46 1.96 -0.31 -1.57
CA ASP A 46 1.14 -1.41 -2.07
C ASP A 46 1.48 -2.74 -1.37
N VAL A 47 2.78 -2.95 -1.10
CA VAL A 47 3.27 -4.19 -0.48
C VAL A 47 2.91 -4.28 1.00
N LEU A 48 3.17 -3.23 1.79
CA LEU A 48 2.97 -3.29 3.24
C LEU A 48 1.55 -3.69 3.66
N PRO A 49 0.48 -3.08 3.11
CA PRO A 49 -0.89 -3.47 3.43
C PRO A 49 -1.18 -4.94 3.08
N MET A 50 -0.71 -5.41 1.91
CA MET A 50 -0.90 -6.80 1.50
C MET A 50 -0.19 -7.78 2.44
N VAL A 51 1.02 -7.44 2.93
CA VAL A 51 1.73 -8.25 3.93
C VAL A 51 0.96 -8.27 5.26
N ALA A 52 0.34 -7.16 5.66
CA ALA A 52 -0.49 -7.13 6.87
C ALA A 52 -1.67 -8.10 6.79
N LEU A 53 -2.41 -8.11 5.68
CA LEU A 53 -3.48 -9.09 5.47
C LEU A 53 -2.95 -10.52 5.31
N ALA A 54 -1.82 -10.71 4.62
CA ALA A 54 -1.20 -12.04 4.48
C ALA A 54 -0.79 -12.64 5.83
N ARG A 55 -0.31 -11.79 6.75
CA ARG A 55 0.04 -12.18 8.12
C ARG A 55 -1.19 -12.53 8.93
N GLU A 56 -2.21 -11.69 8.92
CA GLU A 56 -3.48 -11.96 9.62
C GLU A 56 -4.08 -13.30 9.19
N LEU A 57 -4.15 -13.58 7.89
CA LEU A 57 -4.65 -14.85 7.36
C LEU A 57 -3.75 -16.03 7.73
N ALA A 58 -2.43 -15.85 7.73
CA ALA A 58 -1.49 -16.90 8.15
C ALA A 58 -1.62 -17.25 9.63
N GLU A 59 -1.81 -16.25 10.51
CA GLU A 59 -2.08 -16.44 11.94
C GLU A 59 -3.39 -17.21 12.18
N ARG A 60 -4.35 -17.10 11.25
CA ARG A 60 -5.61 -17.88 11.23
C ARG A 60 -5.48 -19.26 10.58
N GLY A 61 -4.28 -19.65 10.14
CA GLY A 61 -4.01 -20.96 9.53
C GLY A 61 -4.27 -21.05 8.02
N THR A 62 -4.57 -19.93 7.35
CA THR A 62 -4.67 -19.89 5.88
C THR A 62 -3.27 -19.87 5.27
N GLU A 63 -2.99 -20.75 4.30
CA GLU A 63 -1.71 -20.69 3.57
C GLU A 63 -1.63 -19.38 2.76
N THR A 64 -0.59 -18.58 2.98
CA THR A 64 -0.36 -17.33 2.24
C THR A 64 0.98 -17.31 1.52
N LEU A 65 1.02 -16.62 0.37
CA LEU A 65 2.22 -16.37 -0.42
C LEU A 65 2.21 -14.94 -0.94
N VAL A 66 3.31 -14.21 -0.74
CA VAL A 66 3.47 -12.85 -1.28
C VAL A 66 4.41 -12.86 -2.50
N LEU A 67 3.92 -12.36 -3.63
CA LEU A 67 4.72 -12.06 -4.82
C LEU A 67 5.01 -10.56 -4.83
N ALA A 68 6.28 -10.17 -4.62
CA ALA A 68 6.67 -8.75 -4.51
C ALA A 68 7.93 -8.44 -5.32
N HIS A 69 8.17 -7.17 -5.61
CA HIS A 69 9.41 -6.72 -6.23
C HIS A 69 10.64 -7.06 -5.35
N PRO A 70 11.82 -7.31 -5.97
CA PRO A 70 13.04 -7.73 -5.26
C PRO A 70 13.39 -6.89 -4.02
N GLU A 71 13.19 -5.58 -4.09
CA GLU A 71 13.48 -4.62 -3.01
C GLU A 71 12.57 -4.77 -1.78
N TYR A 72 11.40 -5.39 -1.92
CA TYR A 72 10.42 -5.52 -0.84
C TYR A 72 10.30 -6.93 -0.29
N VAL A 73 11.00 -7.93 -0.83
CA VAL A 73 10.91 -9.32 -0.35
C VAL A 73 11.35 -9.50 1.10
N GLY A 74 12.14 -8.57 1.64
CA GLY A 74 12.54 -8.57 3.05
C GLY A 74 11.36 -8.34 3.99
N ILE A 75 10.37 -7.53 3.59
CA ILE A 75 9.21 -7.16 4.40
C ILE A 75 8.36 -8.38 4.81
N PRO A 76 7.83 -9.20 3.88
CA PRO A 76 7.08 -10.40 4.27
C PRO A 76 7.93 -11.41 5.02
N ARG A 77 9.22 -11.56 4.67
CA ARG A 77 10.12 -12.51 5.34
C ARG A 77 10.33 -12.19 6.83
N THR A 78 10.46 -10.92 7.21
CA THR A 78 10.56 -10.54 8.63
C THR A 78 9.26 -10.78 9.40
N GLN A 79 8.13 -10.91 8.69
CA GLN A 79 6.83 -11.29 9.27
C GLN A 79 6.59 -12.80 9.24
N GLY A 80 7.58 -13.62 8.85
CA GLY A 80 7.44 -15.07 8.72
C GLY A 80 6.57 -15.52 7.54
N ILE A 81 6.26 -14.63 6.59
CA ILE A 81 5.38 -14.90 5.46
C ILE A 81 6.19 -15.37 4.24
N PRO A 82 5.84 -16.51 3.62
CA PRO A 82 6.47 -16.97 2.39
C PRO A 82 6.43 -15.89 1.30
N CYS A 83 7.57 -15.64 0.66
CA CYS A 83 7.68 -14.62 -0.38
C CYS A 83 8.56 -15.04 -1.54
N VAL A 84 8.07 -14.79 -2.75
CA VAL A 84 8.77 -14.97 -4.01
C VAL A 84 8.99 -13.62 -4.67
N SER A 85 10.21 -13.41 -5.17
CA SER A 85 10.55 -12.22 -5.94
C SER A 85 9.92 -12.28 -7.33
N LEU A 86 9.35 -11.16 -7.75
CA LEU A 86 8.89 -10.92 -9.11
C LEU A 86 10.03 -10.71 -10.13
N GLY A 87 11.28 -10.65 -9.67
CA GLY A 87 12.49 -10.59 -10.51
C GLY A 87 12.82 -9.21 -11.09
N ALA A 88 11.84 -8.33 -11.32
CA ALA A 88 12.08 -6.96 -11.82
C ALA A 88 12.01 -5.93 -10.68
N GLY A 89 13.05 -5.11 -10.47
CA GLY A 89 13.08 -4.06 -9.45
C GLY A 89 12.41 -2.74 -9.87
N LEU A 90 11.90 -1.96 -8.92
CA LEU A 90 11.43 -0.59 -9.17
C LEU A 90 12.60 0.40 -9.16
N VAL A 91 13.60 0.18 -8.30
CA VAL A 91 14.78 1.05 -8.17
C VAL A 91 15.61 1.12 -9.45
N GLU A 92 15.76 0.01 -10.18
CA GLU A 92 16.43 -0.02 -11.51
C GLU A 92 15.81 0.97 -12.51
N HIS A 93 14.55 1.35 -12.26
CA HIS A 93 13.75 2.20 -13.11
C HIS A 93 13.38 3.52 -12.42
N ALA A 94 14.07 3.90 -11.33
CA ALA A 94 13.90 5.17 -10.64
C ALA A 94 14.08 6.38 -11.57
N GLN A 95 14.84 6.23 -12.66
CA GLN A 95 14.94 7.25 -13.72
C GLN A 95 13.60 7.47 -14.45
N ASP A 96 12.83 6.41 -14.70
CA ASP A 96 11.52 6.52 -15.33
C ASP A 96 10.46 7.04 -14.37
N GLN A 97 10.55 6.68 -13.09
CA GLN A 97 9.74 7.29 -12.05
C GLN A 97 10.05 8.80 -11.94
N ARG A 98 11.33 9.18 -11.95
CA ARG A 98 11.76 10.59 -12.02
C ARG A 98 11.32 11.29 -13.30
N ARG A 99 11.31 10.61 -14.46
CA ARG A 99 10.75 11.16 -15.72
C ARG A 99 9.23 11.30 -15.64
N ALA A 100 8.52 10.36 -15.04
CA ALA A 100 7.08 10.44 -14.82
C ALA A 100 6.72 11.57 -13.83
N GLN A 101 7.56 11.83 -12.84
CA GLN A 101 7.49 13.03 -11.99
C GLN A 101 8.00 14.29 -12.70
N GLY A 102 8.86 14.12 -13.71
CA GLY A 102 9.14 15.08 -14.78
C GLY A 102 7.88 15.66 -15.43
N LEU A 103 6.78 14.92 -15.31
CA LEU A 103 5.48 15.22 -15.88
C LEU A 103 4.45 15.61 -14.80
N ILE A 104 4.90 15.99 -13.59
CA ILE A 104 4.06 16.57 -12.53
C ILE A 104 3.14 17.65 -13.14
N GLY A 105 1.83 17.40 -13.07
CA GLY A 105 0.80 18.25 -13.67
C GLY A 105 0.11 17.66 -14.91
N ASN A 106 0.67 16.63 -15.55
CA ASN A 106 0.05 15.92 -16.68
C ASN A 106 -0.15 14.41 -16.38
N PRO A 107 -1.35 14.00 -15.92
CA PRO A 107 -1.63 12.62 -15.56
C PRO A 107 -1.57 11.65 -16.76
N VAL A 108 -1.82 12.13 -17.98
CA VAL A 108 -1.76 11.30 -19.19
C VAL A 108 -0.33 10.86 -19.47
N LEU A 109 0.61 11.80 -19.44
CA LEU A 109 2.02 11.48 -19.70
C LEU A 109 2.60 10.59 -18.59
N ALA A 110 2.20 10.80 -17.32
CA ALA A 110 2.57 9.91 -16.22
C ALA A 110 2.05 8.48 -16.45
N ALA A 111 0.81 8.32 -16.91
CA ALA A 111 0.25 7.01 -17.24
C ALA A 111 0.98 6.32 -18.41
N VAL A 112 1.37 7.07 -19.46
CA VAL A 112 2.17 6.56 -20.58
C VAL A 112 3.54 6.07 -20.10
N GLY A 113 4.21 6.84 -19.22
CA GLY A 113 5.48 6.44 -18.61
C GLY A 113 5.36 5.13 -17.82
N LEU A 114 4.32 5.03 -16.98
CA LEU A 114 4.02 3.81 -16.21
C LEU A 114 3.73 2.61 -17.13
N GLN A 115 2.95 2.77 -18.20
CA GLN A 115 2.72 1.68 -19.16
C GLN A 115 4.00 1.26 -19.89
N GLY A 116 4.85 2.22 -20.28
CA GLY A 116 6.14 1.92 -20.92
C GLY A 116 7.08 1.14 -19.99
N TRP A 117 7.04 1.43 -18.69
CA TRP A 117 7.74 0.64 -17.67
C TRP A 117 7.15 -0.77 -17.54
N GLN A 118 5.82 -0.87 -17.43
CA GLN A 118 5.12 -2.15 -17.34
C GLN A 118 5.42 -3.09 -18.51
N TRP A 119 5.51 -2.57 -19.74
CA TRP A 119 5.91 -3.35 -20.92
C TRP A 119 7.29 -4.00 -20.78
N ARG A 120 8.24 -3.31 -20.15
CA ARG A 120 9.61 -3.80 -19.99
C ARG A 120 9.70 -4.90 -18.94
N ILE A 121 8.92 -4.81 -17.87
CA ILE A 121 8.95 -5.80 -16.79
C ILE A 121 7.99 -6.97 -17.01
N ALA A 122 6.97 -6.83 -17.85
CA ALA A 122 5.92 -7.83 -18.05
C ALA A 122 6.46 -9.23 -18.42
N GLY A 123 7.51 -9.30 -19.25
CA GLY A 123 8.16 -10.55 -19.62
C GLY A 123 8.86 -11.26 -18.46
N THR A 124 9.34 -10.50 -17.47
CA THR A 124 9.95 -11.02 -16.24
C THR A 124 8.90 -11.46 -15.23
N LEU A 125 7.80 -10.70 -15.11
CA LEU A 125 6.72 -11.00 -14.17
C LEU A 125 5.94 -12.27 -14.57
N ALA A 126 5.56 -12.40 -15.84
CA ALA A 126 4.63 -13.44 -16.28
C ALA A 126 5.07 -14.88 -15.94
N PRO A 127 6.33 -15.30 -16.12
CA PRO A 127 6.80 -16.63 -15.71
C PRO A 127 6.62 -16.92 -14.21
N VAL A 128 6.84 -15.92 -13.35
CA VAL A 128 6.66 -16.05 -11.91
C VAL A 128 5.18 -16.29 -11.59
N LEU A 129 4.28 -15.55 -12.23
CA LEU A 129 2.84 -15.73 -12.11
C LEU A 129 2.41 -17.14 -12.52
N PHE A 130 2.90 -17.65 -13.66
CA PHE A 130 2.56 -19.00 -14.13
C PHE A 130 3.03 -20.11 -13.20
N THR A 131 4.20 -19.93 -12.60
CA THR A 131 4.85 -20.92 -11.73
C THR A 131 4.17 -20.97 -10.36
N HIS A 132 3.76 -19.83 -9.83
CA HIS A 132 3.34 -19.72 -8.42
C HIS A 132 1.84 -19.61 -8.19
N ILE A 133 1.03 -19.26 -9.20
CA ILE A 133 -0.44 -19.19 -9.10
C ILE A 133 -1.08 -20.48 -9.63
N ARG A 134 -1.85 -21.17 -8.80
CA ARG A 134 -2.52 -22.45 -9.07
C ARG A 134 -4.02 -22.26 -9.29
N SER A 135 -4.70 -23.31 -9.76
CA SER A 135 -6.16 -23.33 -10.00
C SER A 135 -7.00 -23.02 -8.76
N ASP A 136 -6.56 -23.48 -7.60
CA ASP A 136 -7.32 -23.35 -6.34
C ASP A 136 -6.89 -22.15 -5.50
N ASP A 137 -6.05 -21.27 -6.05
CA ASP A 137 -5.60 -20.07 -5.33
C ASP A 137 -6.66 -18.95 -5.37
N VAL A 138 -6.67 -18.15 -4.31
CA VAL A 138 -7.30 -16.83 -4.29
C VAL A 138 -6.21 -15.78 -4.48
N VAL A 139 -6.24 -15.06 -5.61
CA VAL A 139 -5.27 -14.03 -5.94
C VAL A 139 -5.78 -12.66 -5.48
N VAL A 140 -5.13 -12.06 -4.49
CA VAL A 140 -5.41 -10.71 -4.01
C VAL A 140 -4.45 -9.75 -4.72
N THR A 141 -4.98 -8.76 -5.45
CA THR A 141 -4.15 -7.85 -6.25
C THR A 141 -4.77 -6.46 -6.39
N GLY A 142 -3.90 -5.46 -6.52
CA GLY A 142 -4.28 -4.09 -6.87
C GLY A 142 -4.56 -3.90 -8.37
N VAL A 143 -4.89 -2.66 -8.73
CA VAL A 143 -5.28 -2.21 -10.08
C VAL A 143 -4.35 -2.64 -11.21
N VAL A 144 -3.05 -2.76 -10.93
CA VAL A 144 -2.02 -3.12 -11.91
C VAL A 144 -2.05 -4.61 -12.26
N GLY A 145 -2.21 -5.48 -11.25
CA GLY A 145 -2.15 -6.93 -11.45
C GLY A 145 -3.49 -7.56 -11.84
N VAL A 146 -4.61 -6.86 -11.61
CA VAL A 146 -5.97 -7.41 -11.75
C VAL A 146 -6.28 -7.97 -13.14
N ALA A 147 -5.83 -7.30 -14.21
CA ALA A 147 -6.08 -7.73 -15.58
C ALA A 147 -5.34 -9.05 -15.91
N ALA A 148 -4.11 -9.19 -15.41
CA ALA A 148 -3.32 -10.41 -15.56
C ALA A 148 -3.87 -11.56 -14.69
N ALA A 149 -4.29 -11.26 -13.46
CA ALA A 149 -4.95 -12.22 -12.58
C ALA A 149 -6.26 -12.75 -13.18
N LEU A 150 -7.07 -11.88 -13.81
CA LEU A 150 -8.29 -12.28 -14.53
C LEU A 150 -8.01 -13.18 -15.74
N ALA A 151 -6.89 -12.99 -16.42
CA ALA A 151 -6.46 -13.86 -17.51
C ALA A 151 -6.04 -15.24 -16.99
N LEU A 152 -5.32 -15.30 -15.87
CA LEU A 152 -5.01 -16.57 -15.20
C LEU A 152 -6.29 -17.27 -14.73
N ALA A 153 -7.24 -16.54 -14.14
CA ALA A 153 -8.53 -17.08 -13.72
C ALA A 153 -9.31 -17.72 -14.88
N GLU A 154 -9.26 -17.13 -16.09
CA GLU A 154 -9.88 -17.66 -17.30
C GLU A 154 -9.24 -18.97 -17.79
N ASP A 155 -7.94 -19.15 -17.55
CA ASP A 155 -7.17 -20.33 -17.96
C ASP A 155 -7.25 -21.49 -16.97
N ARG A 156 -7.05 -21.22 -15.67
CA ARG A 156 -6.88 -22.27 -14.64
C ARG A 156 -7.93 -22.26 -13.53
N GLY A 157 -8.86 -21.30 -13.52
CA GLY A 157 -9.97 -21.27 -12.56
C GLY A 157 -9.66 -20.66 -11.19
N CYS A 158 -8.51 -19.99 -11.00
CA CYS A 158 -8.22 -19.28 -9.74
C CYS A 158 -9.21 -18.13 -9.50
N HIS A 159 -9.46 -17.81 -8.23
CA HIS A 159 -10.31 -16.69 -7.85
C HIS A 159 -9.49 -15.40 -7.74
N VAL A 160 -10.12 -14.26 -8.01
CA VAL A 160 -9.44 -12.96 -7.95
C VAL A 160 -10.22 -12.03 -7.03
N VAL A 161 -9.49 -11.42 -6.09
CA VAL A 161 -9.98 -10.36 -5.21
C VAL A 161 -9.23 -9.09 -5.56
N HIS A 162 -9.97 -8.04 -5.90
CA HIS A 162 -9.40 -6.73 -6.16
C HIS A 162 -9.23 -5.97 -4.85
N VAL A 163 -8.07 -5.35 -4.64
CA VAL A 163 -7.86 -4.40 -3.53
C VAL A 163 -7.61 -2.99 -4.03
N THR A 164 -8.18 -2.01 -3.34
CA THR A 164 -7.86 -0.59 -3.52
C THR A 164 -7.56 0.08 -2.19
N PHE A 165 -6.56 0.95 -2.17
CA PHE A 165 -6.14 1.74 -0.99
C PHE A 165 -6.72 3.16 -0.98
N SER A 166 -7.52 3.50 -1.99
CA SER A 166 -8.17 4.80 -2.13
C SER A 166 -9.50 4.68 -2.89
N ALA A 167 -10.20 5.81 -3.11
CA ALA A 167 -11.49 5.88 -3.79
C ALA A 167 -11.35 5.73 -5.30
N THR A 168 -10.91 4.57 -5.78
CA THR A 168 -10.68 4.32 -7.21
C THR A 168 -11.90 3.74 -7.93
N LEU A 169 -12.77 3.04 -7.21
CA LEU A 169 -14.01 2.48 -7.77
C LEU A 169 -14.96 3.60 -8.23
N PRO A 170 -15.60 3.45 -9.41
CA PRO A 170 -16.63 4.38 -9.86
C PRO A 170 -17.77 4.47 -8.85
N SER A 171 -18.20 5.70 -8.57
CA SER A 171 -19.37 5.98 -7.75
C SER A 171 -19.95 7.35 -8.09
N SER A 172 -21.10 7.64 -7.51
CA SER A 172 -21.76 8.94 -7.51
C SER A 172 -20.96 9.98 -6.71
N GLY A 173 -20.19 9.53 -5.71
CA GLY A 173 -19.33 10.33 -4.85
C GLY A 173 -17.96 10.72 -5.44
N PRO A 174 -17.09 11.36 -4.65
CA PRO A 174 -15.75 11.76 -5.08
C PRO A 174 -14.84 10.55 -5.35
N MET A 175 -13.95 10.67 -6.35
CA MET A 175 -13.04 9.60 -6.79
C MET A 175 -11.59 10.12 -6.82
N ALA A 176 -10.65 9.25 -6.45
CA ALA A 176 -9.27 9.58 -6.18
C ALA A 176 -8.46 9.95 -7.43
N MET A 177 -8.61 9.21 -8.53
CA MET A 177 -7.67 9.29 -9.65
C MET A 177 -7.71 10.57 -10.50
N MET A 178 -8.80 11.37 -10.51
CA MET A 178 -8.90 12.58 -11.37
C MET A 178 -9.88 13.65 -10.84
N SER A 179 -9.72 14.05 -9.59
CA SER A 179 -10.57 15.05 -8.90
C SER A 179 -10.91 16.36 -9.66
N PRO A 180 -10.08 16.92 -10.57
CA PRO A 180 -10.44 18.14 -11.31
C PRO A 180 -11.38 17.92 -12.50
N LEU A 181 -11.35 16.75 -13.16
CA LEU A 181 -12.17 16.46 -14.34
C LEU A 181 -13.61 16.09 -14.00
N THR A 182 -13.86 15.71 -12.75
CA THR A 182 -15.17 15.29 -12.26
C THR A 182 -15.98 16.43 -11.61
N LYS A 183 -15.53 17.70 -11.72
CA LYS A 183 -16.23 18.89 -11.20
C LYS A 183 -17.48 19.29 -12.04
N ARG A 184 -18.11 18.34 -12.74
CA ARG A 184 -19.30 18.63 -13.54
C ARG A 184 -20.57 18.46 -12.69
N PRO A 185 -21.53 19.40 -12.75
CA PRO A 185 -22.73 19.37 -11.92
C PRO A 185 -23.70 18.23 -12.26
N ASN A 186 -23.58 17.60 -13.44
CA ASN A 186 -24.44 16.49 -13.84
C ASN A 186 -23.90 15.15 -13.30
N ARG A 187 -24.65 14.54 -12.36
CA ARG A 187 -24.32 13.26 -11.71
C ARG A 187 -24.10 12.11 -12.69
N LEU A 188 -24.90 12.02 -13.76
CA LEU A 188 -24.79 10.94 -14.75
C LEU A 188 -23.53 11.07 -15.60
N VAL A 189 -23.24 12.28 -16.08
CA VAL A 189 -21.99 12.56 -16.83
C VAL A 189 -20.77 12.34 -15.94
N GLY A 190 -20.87 12.68 -14.66
CA GLY A 190 -19.85 12.37 -13.65
C GLY A 190 -19.60 10.88 -13.50
N LEU A 191 -20.66 10.07 -13.41
CA LEU A 191 -20.56 8.62 -13.30
C LEU A 191 -19.90 7.97 -14.52
N TRP A 192 -20.36 8.30 -15.74
CA TRP A 192 -19.73 7.81 -16.98
C TRP A 192 -18.26 8.20 -17.08
N THR A 193 -17.92 9.44 -16.73
CA THR A 193 -16.52 9.89 -16.70
C THR A 193 -15.69 9.07 -15.72
N ARG A 194 -16.23 8.76 -14.53
CA ARG A 194 -15.55 7.95 -13.53
C ARG A 194 -15.37 6.50 -13.98
N HIS A 195 -16.37 5.90 -14.62
CA HIS A 195 -16.20 4.57 -15.24
C HIS A 195 -15.12 4.58 -16.32
N GLY A 196 -15.06 5.61 -17.16
CA GLY A 196 -14.00 5.74 -18.17
C GLY A 196 -12.61 5.88 -17.55
N VAL A 197 -12.46 6.70 -16.50
CA VAL A 197 -11.20 6.88 -15.79
C VAL A 197 -10.76 5.60 -15.07
N TRP A 198 -11.68 4.92 -14.39
CA TRP A 198 -11.38 3.65 -13.73
C TRP A 198 -11.00 2.56 -14.75
N THR A 199 -11.73 2.47 -15.86
CA THR A 199 -11.38 1.57 -16.97
C THR A 199 -9.99 1.87 -17.52
N GLY A 200 -9.66 3.16 -17.69
CA GLY A 200 -8.31 3.59 -18.06
C GLY A 200 -7.24 3.27 -17.02
N SER A 201 -7.59 3.20 -15.73
CA SER A 201 -6.67 2.80 -14.66
C SER A 201 -6.30 1.31 -14.75
N LEU A 202 -7.28 0.45 -15.03
CA LEU A 202 -7.06 -0.98 -15.24
C LEU A 202 -6.16 -1.21 -16.46
N ALA A 203 -6.22 -0.31 -17.45
CA ALA A 203 -5.36 -0.35 -18.61
C ALA A 203 -3.87 -0.15 -18.30
N LEU A 204 -3.50 0.35 -17.10
CA LEU A 204 -2.11 0.37 -16.65
C LEU A 204 -1.52 -1.05 -16.54
N GLY A 205 -2.35 -2.06 -16.26
CA GLY A 205 -1.97 -3.48 -16.21
C GLY A 205 -1.97 -4.20 -17.56
N HIS A 206 -2.40 -3.56 -18.65
CA HIS A 206 -2.50 -4.20 -19.97
C HIS A 206 -1.21 -4.80 -20.52
N PRO A 207 -0.01 -4.22 -20.31
CA PRO A 207 1.22 -4.84 -20.78
C PRO A 207 1.42 -6.25 -20.21
N LEU A 208 1.23 -6.42 -18.90
CA LEU A 208 1.31 -7.72 -18.23
C LEU A 208 0.19 -8.65 -18.70
N GLU A 209 -1.05 -8.15 -18.74
CA GLU A 209 -2.19 -8.92 -19.26
C GLU A 209 -1.92 -9.46 -20.67
N ARG A 210 -1.38 -8.63 -21.57
CA ARG A 210 -1.11 -9.04 -22.96
C ARG A 210 -0.06 -10.12 -23.05
N VAL A 211 1.02 -10.03 -22.26
CA VAL A 211 2.04 -11.08 -22.19
C VAL A 211 1.44 -12.37 -21.65
N VAL A 212 0.66 -12.29 -20.57
CA VAL A 212 0.00 -13.44 -19.95
C VAL A 212 -0.98 -14.11 -20.91
N ARG A 213 -1.90 -13.35 -21.53
CA ARG A 213 -2.88 -13.88 -22.49
C ARG A 213 -2.22 -14.52 -23.71
N ARG A 214 -1.14 -13.92 -24.24
CA ARG A 214 -0.39 -14.50 -25.37
C ARG A 214 0.21 -15.86 -25.01
N ALA A 215 0.86 -15.96 -23.86
CA ALA A 215 1.47 -17.20 -23.41
C ALA A 215 0.42 -18.30 -23.17
N LEU A 216 -0.76 -17.93 -22.66
CA LEU A 216 -1.89 -18.84 -22.44
C LEU A 216 -2.76 -19.07 -23.69
N ARG A 217 -2.42 -18.45 -24.84
CA ARG A 217 -3.21 -18.50 -26.09
C ARG A 217 -4.67 -18.05 -25.91
N LEU A 218 -4.93 -17.16 -24.95
CA LEU A 218 -6.26 -16.60 -24.70
C LEU A 218 -6.58 -15.46 -25.68
N PRO A 219 -7.85 -15.27 -26.04
CA PRO A 219 -8.25 -14.15 -26.88
C PRO A 219 -8.01 -12.81 -26.17
N TRP A 220 -7.83 -11.76 -26.98
CA TRP A 220 -7.76 -10.40 -26.48
C TRP A 220 -9.09 -9.97 -25.85
N ARG A 221 -9.02 -9.15 -24.80
CA ARG A 221 -10.17 -8.52 -24.14
C ARG A 221 -10.01 -7.01 -24.19
N SER A 222 -11.12 -6.31 -24.45
CA SER A 222 -11.14 -4.85 -24.37
C SER A 222 -11.00 -4.39 -22.92
N PRO A 223 -10.45 -3.17 -22.68
CA PRO A 223 -10.40 -2.59 -21.34
C PRO A 223 -11.77 -2.59 -20.64
N TRP A 224 -12.84 -2.35 -21.39
CA TRP A 224 -14.22 -2.38 -20.89
C TRP A 224 -14.68 -3.77 -20.47
N ALA A 225 -14.28 -4.82 -21.20
CA ALA A 225 -14.59 -6.20 -20.81
C ALA A 225 -13.86 -6.59 -19.51
N VAL A 226 -12.60 -6.16 -19.36
CA VAL A 226 -11.83 -6.34 -18.11
C VAL A 226 -12.49 -5.57 -16.96
N ALA A 227 -12.87 -4.32 -17.19
CA ALA A 227 -13.58 -3.49 -16.21
C ALA A 227 -14.91 -4.11 -15.76
N GLY A 228 -15.71 -4.61 -16.71
CA GLY A 228 -16.97 -5.30 -16.41
C GLY A 228 -16.76 -6.53 -15.52
N ARG A 229 -15.77 -7.37 -15.85
CA ARG A 229 -15.40 -8.51 -14.98
C ARG A 229 -14.92 -8.02 -13.62
N ALA A 230 -14.12 -6.95 -13.57
CA ALA A 230 -13.55 -6.46 -12.34
C ALA A 230 -14.59 -5.89 -11.36
N LEU A 231 -15.69 -5.31 -11.84
CA LEU A 231 -16.82 -4.88 -10.99
C LEU A 231 -17.59 -6.06 -10.39
N ALA A 232 -17.59 -7.22 -11.06
CA ALA A 232 -18.26 -8.42 -10.58
C ALA A 232 -17.42 -9.22 -9.57
N MET A 233 -16.14 -8.88 -9.37
CA MET A 233 -15.27 -9.56 -8.41
C MET A 233 -15.44 -9.05 -6.99
N PRO A 234 -15.15 -9.87 -5.97
CA PRO A 234 -14.85 -9.40 -4.62
C PRO A 234 -13.90 -8.18 -4.62
N VAL A 235 -14.31 -7.08 -3.98
CA VAL A 235 -13.46 -5.89 -3.81
C VAL A 235 -13.27 -5.51 -2.35
N LEU A 236 -12.02 -5.38 -1.95
CA LEU A 236 -11.64 -4.88 -0.63
C LEU A 236 -11.11 -3.44 -0.75
N VAL A 237 -11.71 -2.52 0.00
CA VAL A 237 -11.23 -1.15 0.15
C VAL A 237 -10.47 -1.08 1.47
N ALA A 238 -9.14 -1.05 1.36
CA ALA A 238 -8.17 -1.03 2.45
C ALA A 238 -7.84 0.41 2.85
N ALA A 239 -8.86 1.14 3.29
CA ALA A 239 -8.77 2.52 3.77
C ALA A 239 -9.75 2.72 4.93
N SER A 240 -9.44 3.66 5.82
CA SER A 240 -10.35 4.02 6.91
C SER A 240 -11.71 4.47 6.38
N ARG A 241 -12.77 4.11 7.12
CA ARG A 241 -14.15 4.50 6.81
C ARG A 241 -14.38 6.00 7.00
N GLU A 242 -13.60 6.64 7.87
CA GLU A 242 -13.63 8.10 8.05
C GLU A 242 -13.07 8.82 6.82
N LEU A 243 -11.97 8.29 6.28
CA LEU A 243 -11.35 8.80 5.06
C LEU A 243 -12.21 8.45 3.82
N LEU A 244 -12.71 7.23 3.74
CA LEU A 244 -13.46 6.76 2.60
C LEU A 244 -14.69 5.99 3.06
N PRO A 245 -15.81 6.70 3.30
CA PRO A 245 -17.05 6.03 3.66
C PRO A 245 -17.55 5.17 2.48
N PRO A 246 -18.20 4.03 2.75
CA PRO A 246 -18.87 3.24 1.72
C PRO A 246 -19.80 4.09 0.86
N GLN A 247 -19.73 3.91 -0.46
CA GLN A 247 -20.62 4.61 -1.39
C GLN A 247 -21.88 3.78 -1.63
N PRO A 248 -23.07 4.42 -1.71
CA PRO A 248 -24.35 3.71 -1.84
C PRO A 248 -24.51 2.98 -3.18
N ASP A 249 -23.74 3.38 -4.20
CA ASP A 249 -23.77 2.81 -5.54
C ASP A 249 -22.55 1.92 -5.86
N TRP A 250 -21.79 1.52 -4.83
CA TRP A 250 -20.80 0.47 -5.02
C TRP A 250 -21.44 -0.92 -5.11
N PRO A 251 -20.83 -1.83 -5.88
CA PRO A 251 -21.26 -3.22 -5.94
C PRO A 251 -21.36 -3.88 -4.55
N GLU A 252 -22.35 -4.75 -4.35
CA GLU A 252 -22.60 -5.45 -3.06
C GLU A 252 -21.42 -6.32 -2.60
N ASN A 253 -20.57 -6.74 -3.54
CA ASN A 253 -19.34 -7.49 -3.29
C ASN A 253 -18.14 -6.59 -2.89
N THR A 254 -18.40 -5.34 -2.51
CA THR A 254 -17.39 -4.36 -2.07
C THR A 254 -17.44 -4.13 -0.57
N MET A 255 -16.30 -4.25 0.12
CA MET A 255 -16.21 -3.98 1.56
C MET A 255 -15.14 -2.93 1.88
N VAL A 256 -15.53 -1.88 2.61
CA VAL A 256 -14.58 -0.98 3.30
C VAL A 256 -14.21 -1.58 4.64
N THR A 257 -12.94 -1.93 4.77
CA THR A 257 -12.42 -2.71 5.89
C THR A 257 -11.74 -1.87 6.96
N GLY A 258 -11.19 -0.71 6.60
CA GLY A 258 -10.15 -0.03 7.37
C GLY A 258 -8.78 -0.19 6.70
N ALA A 259 -7.77 0.56 7.13
CA ALA A 259 -6.42 0.39 6.60
C ALA A 259 -5.78 -0.92 7.11
N TRP A 260 -4.96 -1.55 6.27
CA TRP A 260 -4.24 -2.76 6.66
C TRP A 260 -2.84 -2.37 7.14
N GLU A 261 -2.63 -2.50 8.44
CA GLU A 261 -1.38 -2.14 9.11
C GLU A 261 -0.78 -3.37 9.77
N LEU A 262 0.56 -3.46 9.75
CA LEU A 262 1.26 -4.53 10.44
C LEU A 262 1.15 -4.33 11.97
N PRO A 263 0.75 -5.37 12.74
CA PRO A 263 0.71 -5.25 14.19
C PRO A 263 2.12 -5.30 14.78
N GLY A 264 2.28 -4.63 15.93
CA GLY A 264 3.53 -4.55 16.69
C GLY A 264 3.65 -3.20 17.40
N GLU A 265 4.54 -3.10 18.38
CA GLU A 265 4.79 -1.82 19.05
C GLU A 265 5.49 -0.82 18.12
N PRO A 266 5.25 0.49 18.26
CA PRO A 266 6.00 1.51 17.54
C PRO A 266 7.48 1.47 17.88
N ASN A 267 8.35 1.39 16.87
CA ASN A 267 9.80 1.35 17.10
C ASN A 267 10.34 2.76 17.32
N PRO A 268 11.07 3.02 18.42
CA PRO A 268 11.75 4.30 18.61
C PRO A 268 12.84 4.52 17.56
N PRO A 269 13.15 5.78 17.21
CA PRO A 269 14.27 6.12 16.33
C PRO A 269 15.61 6.00 17.08
N ASP A 270 16.70 6.41 16.43
CA ASP A 270 17.99 6.59 17.09
C ASP A 270 17.95 7.65 18.20
N ASP A 271 18.92 7.56 19.12
CA ASP A 271 19.02 8.45 20.27
C ASP A 271 19.20 9.92 19.85
N GLU A 272 19.83 10.16 18.70
CA GLU A 272 20.02 11.50 18.14
C GLU A 272 18.67 12.20 17.90
N LEU A 273 17.73 11.53 17.23
CA LEU A 273 16.40 12.08 17.00
C LEU A 273 15.61 12.25 18.31
N VAL A 274 15.77 11.33 19.26
CA VAL A 274 15.12 11.43 20.58
C VAL A 274 15.61 12.68 21.34
N GLU A 275 16.93 12.88 21.42
CA GLU A 275 17.54 14.05 22.07
C GLU A 275 17.20 15.36 21.34
N TRP A 276 17.10 15.32 20.02
CA TRP A 276 16.69 16.48 19.24
C TRP A 276 15.24 16.87 19.56
N LEU A 277 14.32 15.89 19.65
CA LEU A 277 12.91 16.11 20.00
C LEU A 277 12.72 16.66 21.41
N GLN A 278 13.58 16.28 22.36
CA GLN A 278 13.55 16.84 23.72
C GLN A 278 13.89 18.34 23.74
N ARG A 279 14.81 18.78 22.89
CA ARG A 279 15.19 20.19 22.75
C ARG A 279 14.22 21.01 21.90
N ASN A 280 13.48 20.34 21.02
CA ASN A 280 12.57 20.95 20.05
C ASN A 280 11.17 20.32 20.18
N PRO A 281 10.42 20.66 21.24
CA PRO A 281 9.13 20.04 21.49
C PRO A 281 8.13 20.38 20.38
N SER A 282 7.35 19.36 19.97
CA SER A 282 6.26 19.48 19.01
C SER A 282 6.67 20.03 17.63
N PRO A 283 7.64 19.42 16.93
CA PRO A 283 8.00 19.83 15.58
C PRO A 283 6.85 19.57 14.58
N VAL A 284 6.92 20.17 13.40
CA VAL A 284 6.07 19.77 12.28
C VAL A 284 6.81 18.73 11.43
N TYR A 285 6.18 17.60 11.13
CA TYR A 285 6.74 16.64 10.18
C TYR A 285 6.44 17.08 8.74
N VAL A 286 7.43 17.05 7.85
CA VAL A 286 7.27 17.28 6.41
C VAL A 286 7.88 16.11 5.64
N GLY A 287 7.06 15.26 5.02
CA GLY A 287 7.56 14.08 4.31
C GLY A 287 6.74 13.70 3.07
N PHE A 288 7.41 13.59 1.92
CA PHE A 288 6.75 13.28 0.65
C PHE A 288 6.81 11.79 0.27
N GLY A 289 7.23 10.92 1.19
CA GLY A 289 7.20 9.46 1.01
C GLY A 289 8.09 9.00 -0.14
N SER A 290 7.65 7.98 -0.88
CA SER A 290 8.37 7.43 -2.05
C SER A 290 8.31 8.32 -3.30
N MET A 291 7.80 9.56 -3.17
CA MET A 291 7.85 10.52 -4.27
C MET A 291 9.28 11.04 -4.41
N LEU A 292 10.03 10.42 -5.32
CA LEU A 292 11.33 10.91 -5.74
C LEU A 292 11.26 12.40 -6.15
N SER A 293 12.13 13.23 -5.61
CA SER A 293 12.29 14.60 -6.02
C SER A 293 13.23 14.70 -7.22
N ARG A 294 13.07 15.77 -8.00
CA ARG A 294 14.04 16.13 -9.04
C ARG A 294 15.31 16.69 -8.43
N ASP A 295 15.17 17.50 -7.39
CA ASP A 295 16.26 18.12 -6.65
C ASP A 295 15.92 18.10 -5.15
N PRO A 296 16.30 17.02 -4.44
CA PRO A 296 16.10 16.89 -3.00
C PRO A 296 16.74 18.03 -2.18
N ALA A 297 17.85 18.61 -2.66
CA ALA A 297 18.52 19.70 -1.96
C ALA A 297 17.76 21.03 -2.13
N GLU A 298 17.15 21.27 -3.28
CA GLU A 298 16.23 22.39 -3.49
C GLU A 298 14.98 22.27 -2.61
N ASP A 299 14.41 21.08 -2.50
CA ASP A 299 13.27 20.82 -1.61
C ASP A 299 13.63 21.11 -0.14
N LEU A 300 14.78 20.65 0.32
CA LEU A 300 15.26 20.93 1.67
C LEU A 300 15.44 22.44 1.91
N ARG A 301 16.05 23.17 0.97
CA ARG A 301 16.19 24.64 1.05
C ARG A 301 14.83 25.34 1.11
N LEU A 302 13.86 24.88 0.32
CA LEU A 302 12.50 25.43 0.33
C LEU A 302 11.81 25.20 1.68
N ILE A 303 11.97 24.00 2.25
CA ILE A 303 11.40 23.63 3.56
C ILE A 303 12.06 24.44 4.68
N ASP A 304 13.40 24.54 4.68
CA ASP A 304 14.14 25.32 5.69
C ASP A 304 13.75 26.80 5.68
N ALA A 305 13.70 27.42 4.49
CA ALA A 305 13.26 28.80 4.35
C ALA A 305 11.81 29.00 4.84
N ALA A 306 10.93 28.04 4.59
CA ALA A 306 9.54 28.09 5.05
C ALA A 306 9.43 27.90 6.57
N ALA A 307 10.21 27.00 7.15
CA ALA A 307 10.26 26.72 8.58
C ALA A 307 10.76 27.95 9.36
N GLY A 308 11.86 28.55 8.91
CA GLY A 308 12.39 29.79 9.49
C GLY A 308 11.37 30.94 9.40
N ALA A 309 10.71 31.12 8.25
CA ALA A 309 9.69 32.17 8.09
C ALA A 309 8.42 31.95 8.95
N ALA A 310 8.09 30.69 9.25
CA ALA A 310 6.96 30.33 10.11
C ALA A 310 7.33 30.29 11.61
N GLY A 311 8.62 30.40 11.95
CA GLY A 311 9.12 30.26 13.32
C GLY A 311 8.89 28.87 13.90
N VAL A 312 9.02 27.82 13.09
CA VAL A 312 8.85 26.42 13.50
C VAL A 312 10.07 25.58 13.17
N VAL A 313 10.23 24.48 13.89
CA VAL A 313 11.21 23.43 13.57
C VAL A 313 10.53 22.26 12.87
N VAL A 314 11.23 21.68 11.90
CA VAL A 314 10.70 20.63 11.03
C VAL A 314 11.53 19.36 11.13
N ILE A 315 10.85 18.21 11.13
CA ILE A 315 11.47 16.93 10.81
C ILE A 315 11.17 16.61 9.36
N HIS A 316 12.20 16.43 8.53
CA HIS A 316 12.05 16.09 7.12
C HIS A 316 12.56 14.68 6.82
N ARG A 317 11.71 13.85 6.21
CA ARG A 317 12.17 12.56 5.67
C ARG A 317 12.91 12.77 4.36
N ALA A 318 14.20 12.45 4.34
CA ALA A 318 15.02 12.46 3.14
C ALA A 318 14.46 11.55 2.04
N ASP A 319 14.71 11.95 0.80
CA ASP A 319 14.44 11.14 -0.38
C ASP A 319 15.37 9.92 -0.43
N ASP A 320 14.85 8.77 -0.87
CA ASP A 320 15.66 7.54 -0.99
C ASP A 320 16.81 7.71 -2.00
N SER A 321 16.71 8.66 -2.92
CA SER A 321 17.75 9.04 -3.89
C SER A 321 18.78 10.05 -3.38
N ALA A 322 18.55 10.67 -2.21
CA ALA A 322 19.48 11.59 -1.56
C ALA A 322 19.69 11.23 -0.08
N PRO A 323 20.29 10.05 0.19
CA PRO A 323 20.48 9.52 1.54
C PRO A 323 21.41 10.32 2.45
N HIS A 324 22.14 11.31 1.90
CA HIS A 324 23.19 12.08 2.57
C HIS A 324 22.84 13.57 2.67
N LEU A 325 21.55 13.91 2.71
CA LEU A 325 21.14 15.28 2.99
C LEU A 325 21.38 15.60 4.45
N ASP A 326 22.20 16.62 4.70
CA ASP A 326 22.47 17.11 6.05
C ASP A 326 21.32 17.96 6.59
N SER A 327 21.17 17.96 7.91
CA SER A 327 20.23 18.83 8.60
C SER A 327 20.59 20.31 8.40
N THR A 328 19.58 21.18 8.44
CA THR A 328 19.70 22.65 8.33
C THR A 328 19.29 23.30 9.65
N PRO A 329 19.46 24.62 9.84
CA PRO A 329 19.14 25.28 11.11
C PRO A 329 17.71 25.04 11.62
N HIS A 330 16.72 24.94 10.72
CA HIS A 330 15.32 24.73 11.10
C HIS A 330 14.79 23.33 10.78
N VAL A 331 15.58 22.49 10.12
CA VAL A 331 15.14 21.18 9.63
C VAL A 331 16.09 20.08 10.08
N HIS A 332 15.57 19.13 10.85
CA HIS A 332 16.27 17.89 11.15
C HIS A 332 15.89 16.82 10.11
N VAL A 333 16.89 16.30 9.40
CA VAL A 333 16.70 15.35 8.30
C VAL A 333 16.82 13.93 8.82
N VAL A 334 15.81 13.10 8.53
CA VAL A 334 15.75 11.69 8.92
C VAL A 334 15.63 10.81 7.69
N ARG A 335 16.16 9.58 7.74
CA ARG A 335 16.03 8.63 6.62
C ARG A 335 14.72 7.84 6.68
N THR A 336 14.49 7.19 7.81
CA THR A 336 13.31 6.36 8.05
C THR A 336 12.99 6.41 9.52
N VAL A 337 11.71 6.55 9.82
CA VAL A 337 11.19 6.62 11.19
C VAL A 337 9.82 5.95 11.21
N ASP A 338 9.51 5.22 12.28
CA ASP A 338 8.17 4.68 12.46
C ASP A 338 7.21 5.84 12.71
N HIS A 339 6.31 6.08 11.75
CA HIS A 339 5.31 7.15 11.85
C HIS A 339 4.38 6.96 13.06
N ARG A 340 4.13 5.73 13.51
CA ARG A 340 3.30 5.46 14.69
C ARG A 340 3.99 5.93 15.97
N TRP A 341 5.32 5.99 15.97
CA TRP A 341 6.09 6.55 17.06
C TRP A 341 6.23 8.07 16.91
N LEU A 342 6.59 8.56 15.72
CA LEU A 342 6.90 9.97 15.54
C LEU A 342 5.67 10.88 15.51
N PHE A 343 4.62 10.52 14.76
CA PHE A 343 3.50 11.43 14.51
C PHE A 343 2.78 11.89 15.78
N PRO A 344 2.52 11.04 16.79
CA PRO A 344 1.93 11.49 18.06
C PRO A 344 2.75 12.56 18.81
N ARG A 345 4.04 12.74 18.45
CA ARG A 345 4.95 13.73 19.05
C ARG A 345 5.08 15.01 18.23
N CYS A 346 4.47 15.07 17.05
CA CYS A 346 4.48 16.25 16.17
C CYS A 346 3.33 17.19 16.49
N ALA A 347 3.51 18.50 16.27
CA ALA A 347 2.41 19.46 16.28
C ALA A 347 1.45 19.25 15.10
N ALA A 348 1.99 18.86 13.94
CA ALA A 348 1.25 18.58 12.73
C ALA A 348 2.08 17.73 11.75
N VAL A 349 1.42 17.16 10.75
CA VAL A 349 2.02 16.31 9.71
C VAL A 349 1.65 16.85 8.33
N ILE A 350 2.64 17.34 7.58
CA ILE A 350 2.52 17.70 6.18
C ILE A 350 3.11 16.57 5.33
N HIS A 351 2.33 16.00 4.42
CA HIS A 351 2.80 14.88 3.61
C HIS A 351 2.26 14.89 2.18
N HIS A 352 2.78 13.99 1.34
CA HIS A 352 2.36 13.89 -0.06
C HIS A 352 0.91 13.41 -0.24
N GLY A 353 0.30 12.81 0.77
CA GLY A 353 -1.07 12.27 0.69
C GLY A 353 -1.20 10.83 0.21
N GLY A 354 -0.16 9.99 0.26
CA GLY A 354 -0.31 8.56 -0.04
C GLY A 354 -1.13 7.85 1.04
N ALA A 355 -1.95 6.88 0.64
CA ALA A 355 -2.95 6.21 1.49
C ALA A 355 -2.42 5.80 2.88
N GLY A 356 -1.30 5.08 2.95
CA GLY A 356 -0.74 4.64 4.23
C GLY A 356 -0.25 5.78 5.13
N THR A 357 0.35 6.85 4.56
CA THR A 357 0.77 8.01 5.38
C THR A 357 -0.43 8.82 5.85
N THR A 358 -1.44 8.98 5.00
CA THR A 358 -2.72 9.61 5.37
C THR A 358 -3.37 8.87 6.52
N ASN A 359 -3.44 7.53 6.46
CA ASN A 359 -4.00 6.73 7.54
C ASN A 359 -3.20 6.85 8.83
N ALA A 360 -1.87 6.77 8.75
CA ALA A 360 -1.00 6.93 9.92
C ALA A 360 -1.16 8.30 10.59
N ALA A 361 -1.32 9.38 9.81
CA ALA A 361 -1.57 10.72 10.34
C ALA A 361 -2.93 10.83 11.04
N LEU A 362 -3.98 10.25 10.43
CA LEU A 362 -5.31 10.18 11.04
C LEU A 362 -5.29 9.34 12.33
N ALA A 363 -4.70 8.14 12.30
CA ALA A 363 -4.58 7.26 13.46
C ALA A 363 -3.79 7.89 14.62
N ALA A 364 -2.76 8.68 14.31
CA ALA A 364 -2.03 9.47 15.30
C ALA A 364 -2.86 10.58 15.94
N GLY A 365 -3.97 10.98 15.31
CA GLY A 365 -4.87 12.01 15.83
C GLY A 365 -4.27 13.42 15.82
N VAL A 366 -3.38 13.70 14.88
CA VAL A 366 -2.67 14.98 14.76
C VAL A 366 -3.15 15.78 13.55
N PRO A 367 -3.14 17.13 13.61
CA PRO A 367 -3.43 17.97 12.46
C PRO A 367 -2.61 17.57 11.24
N SER A 368 -3.24 17.49 10.07
CA SER A 368 -2.58 16.98 8.88
C SER A 368 -2.98 17.70 7.60
N ALA A 369 -1.99 17.98 6.76
CA ALA A 369 -2.18 18.64 5.47
C ALA A 369 -1.43 17.92 4.35
N ILE A 370 -1.95 18.08 3.14
CA ILE A 370 -1.40 17.40 1.96
C ILE A 370 -0.80 18.39 0.97
N VAL A 371 0.43 18.08 0.53
CA VAL A 371 1.09 18.66 -0.65
C VAL A 371 1.07 17.60 -1.75
N ALA A 372 0.02 17.65 -2.56
CA ALA A 372 -0.24 16.62 -3.58
C ALA A 372 0.73 16.74 -4.76
N HIS A 373 1.32 15.62 -5.13
CA HIS A 373 2.14 15.40 -6.33
C HIS A 373 1.30 14.84 -7.49
N GLY A 374 0.29 14.02 -7.21
CA GLY A 374 -0.62 13.49 -8.23
C GLY A 374 -1.50 12.33 -7.75
N PHE A 375 -2.10 11.61 -8.69
CA PHE A 375 -2.90 10.40 -8.46
C PHE A 375 -4.04 10.62 -7.44
N ASP A 376 -4.06 9.81 -6.38
CA ASP A 376 -5.03 9.76 -5.29
C ASP A 376 -4.86 10.89 -4.25
N GLN A 377 -3.70 11.52 -4.22
CA GLN A 377 -3.31 12.46 -3.17
C GLN A 377 -4.20 13.71 -3.06
N PRO A 378 -4.66 14.34 -4.16
CA PRO A 378 -5.59 15.46 -4.05
C PRO A 378 -6.93 15.08 -3.43
N PHE A 379 -7.37 13.82 -3.60
CA PHE A 379 -8.59 13.32 -2.97
C PHE A 379 -8.39 13.17 -1.46
N HIS A 380 -7.30 12.53 -1.03
CA HIS A 380 -6.97 12.45 0.40
C HIS A 380 -6.85 13.85 1.02
N GLY A 381 -6.20 14.78 0.33
CA GLY A 381 -6.07 16.17 0.79
C GLY A 381 -7.40 16.88 0.98
N ARG A 382 -8.33 16.71 0.03
CA ARG A 382 -9.69 17.25 0.17
C ARG A 382 -10.42 16.59 1.33
N ARG A 383 -10.25 15.28 1.50
CA ARG A 383 -10.94 14.55 2.57
C ARG A 383 -10.47 14.98 3.96
N LEU A 384 -9.16 15.14 4.17
CA LEU A 384 -8.63 15.70 5.43
C LEU A 384 -9.24 17.08 5.72
N HIS A 385 -9.34 17.92 4.69
CA HIS A 385 -9.99 19.22 4.83
C HIS A 385 -11.48 19.12 5.19
N GLU A 386 -12.24 18.26 4.51
CA GLU A 386 -13.66 18.03 4.79
C GLU A 386 -13.92 17.44 6.19
N LEU A 387 -12.99 16.64 6.72
CA LEU A 387 -13.02 16.12 8.08
C LEU A 387 -12.70 17.21 9.13
N GLY A 388 -12.16 18.35 8.70
CA GLY A 388 -11.73 19.45 9.55
C GLY A 388 -10.41 19.19 10.26
N VAL A 389 -9.61 18.21 9.82
CA VAL A 389 -8.32 17.88 10.48
C VAL A 389 -7.14 18.69 9.92
N GLY A 390 -7.39 19.52 8.90
CA GLY A 390 -6.41 20.42 8.33
C GLY A 390 -6.95 21.31 7.21
N PRO A 391 -6.11 22.18 6.64
CA PRO A 391 -6.49 23.10 5.58
C PRO A 391 -6.62 22.42 4.21
N GLN A 392 -7.03 23.20 3.19
CA GLN A 392 -7.09 22.73 1.81
C GLN A 392 -5.71 22.26 1.30
N PRO A 393 -5.67 21.20 0.47
CA PRO A 393 -4.41 20.68 -0.03
C PRO A 393 -3.72 21.63 -0.99
N LEU A 394 -2.40 21.71 -0.88
CA LEU A 394 -1.54 22.38 -1.84
C LEU A 394 -1.13 21.41 -2.96
N ARG A 395 -0.70 21.96 -4.10
CA ARG A 395 -0.12 21.19 -5.20
C ARG A 395 1.38 21.42 -5.24
N ARG A 396 2.18 20.35 -5.27
CA ARG A 396 3.64 20.42 -5.37
C ARG A 396 4.10 21.30 -6.55
N ALA A 397 3.41 21.21 -7.68
CA ALA A 397 3.70 21.98 -8.90
C ALA A 397 3.66 23.51 -8.73
N THR A 398 2.96 24.01 -7.70
CA THR A 398 2.81 25.46 -7.45
C THR A 398 3.24 25.83 -6.04
N LEU A 399 3.92 24.92 -5.34
CA LEU A 399 4.41 25.13 -3.99
C LEU A 399 5.55 26.14 -4.01
N THR A 400 5.53 27.07 -3.06
CA THR A 400 6.61 28.03 -2.83
C THR A 400 6.91 28.06 -1.33
N SER A 401 8.09 28.52 -0.94
CA SER A 401 8.45 28.69 0.47
C SER A 401 7.41 29.52 1.22
N ARG A 402 6.90 30.60 0.62
CA ARG A 402 5.82 31.43 1.19
C ARG A 402 4.52 30.65 1.45
N LYS A 403 4.07 29.83 0.49
CA LYS A 403 2.85 29.02 0.67
C LYS A 403 3.05 27.95 1.74
N LEU A 404 4.24 27.34 1.78
CA LEU A 404 4.57 26.35 2.80
C LEU A 404 4.69 27.00 4.19
N ALA A 405 5.28 28.19 4.30
CA ALA A 405 5.39 28.93 5.55
C ALA A 405 4.02 29.27 6.13
N ALA A 406 3.09 29.75 5.29
CA ALA A 406 1.71 30.00 5.71
C ALA A 406 1.01 28.72 6.21
N LEU A 407 1.23 27.59 5.52
CA LEU A 407 0.69 26.30 5.93
C LEU A 407 1.29 25.81 7.26
N LEU A 408 2.61 25.92 7.42
CA LEU A 408 3.32 25.57 8.65
C LEU A 408 2.81 26.39 9.83
N ALA A 409 2.69 27.71 9.66
CA ALA A 409 2.17 28.61 10.69
C ALA A 409 0.73 28.26 11.05
N ASP A 410 -0.17 28.07 10.06
CA ASP A 410 -1.58 27.75 10.31
C ASP A 410 -1.75 26.47 11.15
N LEU A 411 -0.97 25.43 10.84
CA LEU A 411 -1.00 24.16 11.55
C LEU A 411 -0.33 24.21 12.93
N ALA A 412 0.76 24.97 13.08
CA ALA A 412 1.56 24.98 14.30
C ALA A 412 1.02 25.92 15.38
N HIS A 413 0.56 27.12 14.99
CA HIS A 413 0.14 28.18 15.91
C HIS A 413 -0.90 29.16 15.34
N GLY A 414 -1.51 28.84 14.19
CA GLY A 414 -2.53 29.67 13.55
C GLY A 414 -3.90 29.63 14.25
N PRO A 415 -4.83 30.50 13.84
CA PRO A 415 -6.14 30.65 14.47
C PRO A 415 -7.03 29.39 14.31
N HIS A 416 -6.77 28.54 13.31
CA HIS A 416 -7.56 27.34 13.06
C HIS A 416 -7.02 26.08 13.78
N ARG A 417 -5.83 26.18 14.38
CA ARG A 417 -5.12 25.04 14.99
C ARG A 417 -5.96 24.28 16.00
N GLU A 418 -6.61 24.97 16.93
CA GLU A 418 -7.40 24.30 17.98
C GLU A 418 -8.54 23.46 17.38
N GLY A 419 -9.18 23.97 16.32
CA GLY A 419 -10.17 23.23 15.56
C GLY A 419 -9.59 21.97 14.93
N TYR A 420 -8.42 22.09 14.27
CA TYR A 420 -7.74 20.95 13.67
C TYR A 420 -7.35 19.90 14.71
N VAL A 421 -6.78 20.31 15.85
CA VAL A 421 -6.36 19.40 16.93
C VAL A 421 -7.55 18.62 17.48
N ARG A 422 -8.66 19.32 17.78
CA ARG A 422 -9.88 18.67 18.28
C ARG A 422 -10.42 17.66 17.28
N ARG A 423 -10.57 18.07 16.01
CA ARG A 423 -11.09 17.18 14.96
C ARG A 423 -10.16 16.01 14.68
N ALA A 424 -8.85 16.22 14.70
CA ALA A 424 -7.88 15.16 14.51
C ALA A 424 -7.93 14.14 15.66
N ALA A 425 -8.08 14.60 16.91
CA ALA A 425 -8.25 13.72 18.06
C ALA A 425 -9.55 12.89 17.95
N ASP A 426 -10.68 13.52 17.60
CA ASP A 426 -11.97 12.85 17.40
C ASP A 426 -11.87 11.76 16.33
N VAL A 427 -11.42 12.13 15.12
CA VAL A 427 -11.31 11.23 13.98
C VAL A 427 -10.28 10.14 14.24
N GLY A 428 -9.13 10.48 14.84
CA GLY A 428 -8.11 9.51 15.17
C GLY A 428 -8.57 8.47 16.19
N GLY A 429 -9.45 8.84 17.12
CA GLY A 429 -10.13 7.90 18.01
C GLY A 429 -10.94 6.84 17.25
N LEU A 430 -11.66 7.25 16.21
CA LEU A 430 -12.44 6.36 15.35
C LEU A 430 -11.54 5.48 14.47
N VAL A 431 -10.46 6.04 13.90
CA VAL A 431 -9.53 5.26 13.07
C VAL A 431 -8.81 4.18 13.87
N ARG A 432 -8.41 4.45 15.13
CA ARG A 432 -7.66 3.48 15.96
C ARG A 432 -8.46 2.25 16.38
N ILE A 433 -9.80 2.32 16.38
CA ILE A 433 -10.65 1.17 16.69
C ILE A 433 -10.99 0.34 15.43
N GLU A 434 -10.54 0.75 14.25
CA GLU A 434 -10.67 -0.05 13.04
C GLU A 434 -9.64 -1.19 13.03
N HIS A 435 -10.08 -2.40 12.70
CA HIS A 435 -9.22 -3.57 12.52
C HIS A 435 -9.25 -4.01 11.06
N GLY A 436 -8.56 -3.26 10.19
CA GLY A 436 -8.70 -3.41 8.74
C GLY A 436 -8.31 -4.77 8.20
N ALA A 437 -7.11 -5.26 8.55
CA ALA A 437 -6.64 -6.57 8.10
C ALA A 437 -7.54 -7.71 8.63
N ALA A 438 -7.89 -7.68 9.92
CA ALA A 438 -8.80 -8.66 10.52
C ALA A 438 -10.18 -8.64 9.87
N SER A 439 -10.76 -7.45 9.61
CA SER A 439 -12.06 -7.30 8.95
C SER A 439 -12.05 -7.82 7.51
N ALA A 440 -10.93 -7.65 6.81
CA ALA A 440 -10.73 -8.18 5.47
C ALA A 440 -10.60 -9.71 5.48
N ALA A 441 -9.82 -10.27 6.41
CA ALA A 441 -9.66 -11.72 6.58
C ALA A 441 -11.01 -12.40 6.88
N ASP A 442 -11.74 -11.86 7.85
CA ASP A 442 -13.11 -12.23 8.19
C ASP A 442 -14.05 -12.31 6.97
N TRP A 443 -13.97 -11.30 6.12
CA TRP A 443 -14.81 -11.23 4.93
C TRP A 443 -14.38 -12.24 3.87
N LEU A 444 -13.07 -12.42 3.66
CA LEU A 444 -12.55 -13.43 2.74
C LEU A 444 -12.94 -14.84 3.19
N GLU A 445 -12.83 -15.15 4.48
CA GLU A 445 -13.23 -16.44 5.07
C GLU A 445 -14.72 -16.74 4.84
N ARG A 446 -15.59 -15.74 4.98
CA ARG A 446 -17.04 -15.90 4.78
C ARG A 446 -17.48 -15.98 3.33
N THR A 447 -16.75 -15.34 2.41
CA THR A 447 -17.22 -15.13 1.03
C THR A 447 -16.44 -15.94 -0.01
N THR A 448 -15.13 -16.07 0.16
CA THR A 448 -14.20 -16.48 -0.90
C THR A 448 -13.40 -17.72 -0.53
N LEU A 449 -13.05 -17.91 0.76
CA LEU A 449 -12.27 -19.06 1.24
C LEU A 449 -13.13 -20.24 1.73
N VAL A 450 -14.42 -20.26 1.39
CA VAL A 450 -15.36 -21.30 1.83
C VAL A 450 -15.08 -22.62 1.11
N PRO A 451 -14.76 -23.72 1.82
CA PRO A 451 -14.59 -25.03 1.20
C PRO A 451 -15.89 -25.48 0.53
N GLY A 452 -15.84 -25.87 -0.75
CA GLY A 452 -16.97 -26.51 -1.44
C GLY A 452 -18.05 -25.57 -2.01
N ARG A 453 -17.94 -24.24 -1.87
CA ARG A 453 -18.58 -23.30 -2.81
C ARG A 453 -17.74 -23.25 -4.09
N ARG A 454 -17.74 -24.35 -4.83
CA ARG A 454 -17.05 -24.50 -6.12
C ARG A 454 -18.08 -24.58 -7.24
#